data_AF-A0A1S3KVG3-F1
#
_entry.id   AF-A0A1S3KVG3-F1
#
_cell.length_a   1.000
_cell.length_b   1.000
_cell.length_c   1.000
_cell.angle_alpha   90.00
_cell.angle_beta   90.00
_cell.angle_gamma   90.00
#
_symmetry.space_group_name_H-M   'P 1'
#
loop_
_entity.id
_entity.type
_entity.pdbx_description
1 polymer ?
#
loop_
_entity_poly.entity_id
_entity_poly.type
_entity_poly.pdbx_seq_one_letter_code
_entity_poly.pdbx_strand_id
1 'polypeptide(L)'
;MVVGAPLEDDHKGAIYVFFSQRNRILRKYKQRIAALDMASGLRYFGRSIHGSMDMDEDGLVDLAVGSLGAAVLLWSRSVVRIHANIRFEPSKINIFVKDCERGGKDVTCMSAVVCLNVTARTAIPPTQEVAITYNTTIGERRFNPRAIMDDPDKLLFQNLTLLSGEETCQHIYFYVMVSTD
;
A
#
# COMPACT_ATOMS: atom_id res chain seq x y z
N MET A 1 -2.01 15.10 -14.97
CA MET A 1 -3.01 15.98 -15.64
C MET A 1 -4.31 15.90 -14.87
N VAL A 2 -5.03 17.00 -14.74
CA VAL A 2 -6.36 17.03 -14.11
C VAL A 2 -7.37 17.56 -15.14
N VAL A 3 -8.55 16.95 -15.19
CA VAL A 3 -9.64 17.33 -16.09
C VAL A 3 -10.91 17.55 -15.28
N GLY A 4 -11.61 18.65 -15.55
CA GLY A 4 -12.88 18.97 -14.90
C GLY A 4 -14.10 18.48 -15.68
N ALA A 5 -15.13 18.08 -14.94
CA ALA A 5 -16.43 17.67 -15.45
C ALA A 5 -17.55 18.43 -14.69
N PRO A 6 -17.68 19.76 -14.90
CA PRO A 6 -18.55 20.61 -14.08
C PRO A 6 -20.06 20.29 -14.19
N LEU A 7 -20.50 19.59 -15.24
CA LEU A 7 -21.91 19.25 -15.43
C LEU A 7 -22.26 17.85 -14.89
N GLU A 8 -21.28 17.10 -14.38
CA GLU A 8 -21.50 15.77 -13.81
C GLU A 8 -22.35 15.83 -12.53
N ASP A 9 -23.01 14.72 -12.19
CA ASP A 9 -23.83 14.56 -10.99
C ASP A 9 -24.92 15.65 -10.83
N ASP A 10 -25.63 15.95 -11.93
CA ASP A 10 -26.64 17.01 -12.01
C ASP A 10 -26.07 18.39 -11.65
N HIS A 11 -25.08 18.85 -12.43
CA HIS A 11 -24.43 20.16 -12.28
C HIS A 11 -23.70 20.37 -10.95
N LYS A 12 -23.48 19.32 -10.15
CA LYS A 12 -22.61 19.40 -8.97
C LYS A 12 -21.15 19.49 -9.39
N GLY A 13 -20.76 18.64 -10.32
CA GLY A 13 -19.44 18.60 -10.93
C GLY A 13 -18.45 17.68 -10.22
N ALA A 14 -17.36 17.36 -10.93
CA ALA A 14 -16.28 16.53 -10.45
C ALA A 14 -14.96 16.91 -11.15
N ILE A 15 -13.84 16.41 -10.62
CA ILE A 15 -12.55 16.42 -11.30
C ILE A 15 -11.94 15.02 -11.36
N TYR A 16 -11.08 14.81 -12.35
CA TYR A 16 -10.40 13.55 -12.61
C TYR A 16 -8.90 13.74 -12.71
N VAL A 17 -8.15 12.96 -11.94
CA VAL A 17 -6.68 12.95 -11.93
C VAL A 17 -6.17 11.80 -12.80
N PHE A 18 -5.40 12.15 -13.83
CA PHE A 18 -4.78 11.20 -14.75
C PHE A 18 -3.26 11.21 -14.59
N PHE A 19 -2.68 10.02 -14.49
CA PHE A 19 -1.24 9.84 -14.54
C PHE A 19 -0.74 9.89 -15.98
N SER A 20 0.40 10.53 -16.16
CA SER A 20 1.18 10.47 -17.40
C SER A 20 2.26 9.41 -17.28
N GLN A 21 2.51 8.68 -18.35
CA GLN A 21 3.64 7.77 -18.48
C GLN A 21 4.40 8.12 -19.74
N ARG A 22 5.63 8.62 -19.58
CA ARG A 22 6.47 9.13 -20.67
C ARG A 22 5.67 10.15 -21.51
N ASN A 23 5.36 9.81 -22.75
CA ASN A 23 4.71 10.71 -23.71
C ASN A 23 3.21 10.44 -23.88
N ARG A 24 2.57 9.73 -22.95
CA ARG A 24 1.13 9.41 -23.03
C ARG A 24 0.44 9.59 -21.70
N ILE A 25 -0.84 9.90 -21.77
CA ILE A 25 -1.74 9.95 -20.62
C ILE A 25 -2.40 8.58 -20.50
N LEU A 26 -2.40 8.02 -19.29
CA LEU A 26 -3.10 6.76 -19.04
C LEU A 26 -4.61 6.99 -19.23
N ARG A 27 -5.26 6.14 -20.01
CA ARG A 27 -6.69 6.31 -20.36
C ARG A 27 -7.62 6.25 -19.15
N LYS A 28 -7.26 5.48 -18.13
CA LYS A 28 -8.05 5.34 -16.90
C LYS A 28 -7.56 6.36 -15.88
N TYR A 29 -8.47 7.17 -15.35
CA TYR A 29 -8.20 8.06 -14.23
C TYR A 29 -7.73 7.26 -13.01
N LYS A 30 -6.92 7.88 -12.16
CA LYS A 30 -6.43 7.28 -10.91
C LYS A 30 -7.25 7.73 -9.71
N GLN A 31 -7.82 8.92 -9.78
CA GLN A 31 -8.68 9.46 -8.75
C GLN A 31 -9.77 10.30 -9.40
N ARG A 32 -10.98 10.20 -8.86
CA ARG A 32 -12.12 11.08 -9.15
C ARG A 32 -12.48 11.74 -7.84
N ILE A 33 -12.71 13.05 -7.86
CA ILE A 33 -13.11 13.83 -6.68
C ILE A 33 -14.43 14.51 -7.04
N ALA A 34 -15.52 14.09 -6.40
CA ALA A 34 -16.83 14.68 -6.61
C ALA A 34 -16.97 15.96 -5.77
N ALA A 35 -17.78 16.90 -6.24
CA ALA A 35 -18.11 18.08 -5.44
C ALA A 35 -18.70 17.70 -4.06
N LEU A 36 -19.52 16.64 -4.04
CA LEU A 36 -20.19 16.15 -2.83
C LEU A 36 -19.22 15.66 -1.76
N ASP A 37 -18.05 15.14 -2.15
CA ASP A 37 -17.03 14.66 -1.22
C ASP A 37 -16.34 15.83 -0.49
N MET A 38 -16.43 17.05 -1.04
CA MET A 38 -15.74 18.24 -0.54
C MET A 38 -16.65 19.09 0.35
N ALA A 39 -17.80 19.50 -0.18
CA ALA A 39 -18.78 20.29 0.56
C ALA A 39 -20.17 20.19 -0.07
N SER A 40 -21.20 20.29 0.77
CA SER A 40 -22.57 20.41 0.29
C SER A 40 -22.78 21.76 -0.42
N GLY A 41 -23.65 21.77 -1.44
CA GLY A 41 -24.04 23.00 -2.15
C GLY A 41 -23.08 23.47 -3.26
N LEU A 42 -21.93 22.82 -3.45
CA LEU A 42 -21.07 23.10 -4.61
C LEU A 42 -21.79 22.77 -5.93
N ARG A 43 -21.66 23.67 -6.91
CA ARG A 43 -22.18 23.50 -8.27
C ARG A 43 -21.15 23.90 -9.31
N TYR A 44 -21.11 23.20 -10.43
CA TYR A 44 -20.12 23.40 -11.48
C TYR A 44 -18.68 23.24 -10.97
N PHE A 45 -18.47 22.40 -9.96
CA PHE A 45 -17.14 22.08 -9.45
C PHE A 45 -16.28 21.48 -10.56
N GLY A 46 -15.07 22.00 -10.73
CA GLY A 46 -14.18 21.61 -11.84
C GLY A 46 -14.33 22.49 -13.08
N ARG A 47 -15.10 23.60 -13.03
CA ARG A 47 -15.21 24.57 -14.15
C ARG A 47 -13.91 25.29 -14.48
N SER A 48 -13.02 25.42 -13.50
CA SER A 48 -11.69 26.00 -13.65
C SER A 48 -10.75 25.28 -12.70
N ILE A 49 -9.53 25.02 -13.15
CA ILE A 49 -8.55 24.23 -12.39
C ILE A 49 -7.18 24.87 -12.57
N HIS A 50 -6.44 25.00 -11.48
CA HIS A 50 -5.07 25.46 -11.48
C HIS A 50 -4.25 24.64 -10.49
N GLY A 51 -3.02 24.26 -10.85
CA GLY A 51 -2.17 23.46 -9.97
C GLY A 51 -0.70 23.55 -10.37
N SER A 52 -0.03 24.59 -9.87
CA SER A 52 1.38 24.87 -10.13
C SER A 52 2.14 25.38 -8.91
N MET A 53 1.47 25.51 -7.77
CA MET A 53 2.00 26.13 -6.56
C MET A 53 1.67 25.25 -5.37
N ASP A 54 2.61 25.20 -4.45
CA ASP A 54 2.51 24.63 -3.12
C ASP A 54 1.93 25.71 -2.19
N MET A 55 0.77 25.43 -1.58
CA MET A 55 0.02 26.40 -0.78
C MET A 55 0.12 26.13 0.73
N ASP A 56 0.51 24.93 1.13
CA ASP A 56 0.73 24.56 2.54
C ASP A 56 2.21 24.40 2.93
N GLU A 57 3.12 24.65 1.99
CA GLU A 57 4.58 24.63 2.14
C GLU A 57 5.13 23.24 2.48
N ASP A 58 4.45 22.17 2.04
CA ASP A 58 4.88 20.78 2.26
C ASP A 58 5.84 20.23 1.17
N GLY A 59 6.10 21.03 0.14
CA GLY A 59 6.94 20.70 -1.01
C GLY A 59 6.21 20.01 -2.16
N LEU A 60 4.88 19.91 -2.11
CA LEU A 60 4.04 19.31 -3.14
C LEU A 60 3.18 20.36 -3.84
N VAL A 61 2.92 20.14 -5.14
CA VAL A 61 2.01 21.03 -5.88
C VAL A 61 0.57 20.73 -5.51
N ASP A 62 -0.16 21.77 -5.13
CA ASP A 62 -1.57 21.70 -4.77
C ASP A 62 -2.50 22.04 -5.92
N LEU A 63 -3.79 21.77 -5.71
CA LEU A 63 -4.82 21.97 -6.72
C LEU A 63 -5.90 22.93 -6.23
N ALA A 64 -6.08 24.04 -6.93
CA ALA A 64 -7.21 24.93 -6.78
C ALA A 64 -8.30 24.61 -7.81
N VAL A 65 -9.52 24.37 -7.35
CA VAL A 65 -10.67 23.98 -8.18
C VAL A 65 -11.81 24.98 -7.99
N GLY A 66 -12.21 25.62 -9.08
CA GLY A 66 -13.34 26.54 -9.09
C GLY A 66 -14.69 25.83 -9.11
N SER A 67 -15.65 26.48 -8.48
CA SER A 67 -17.08 26.15 -8.42
C SER A 67 -17.88 27.44 -8.64
N LEU A 68 -19.20 27.36 -8.73
CA LEU A 68 -20.06 28.53 -8.77
C LEU A 68 -20.09 29.22 -7.41
N GLY A 69 -19.53 30.43 -7.34
CA GLY A 69 -19.51 31.24 -6.12
C GLY A 69 -18.50 30.78 -5.06
N ALA A 70 -17.66 29.78 -5.36
CA ALA A 70 -16.66 29.24 -4.43
C ALA A 70 -15.44 28.69 -5.18
N ALA A 71 -14.34 28.50 -4.45
CA ALA A 71 -13.19 27.72 -4.88
C ALA A 71 -12.78 26.78 -3.74
N VAL A 72 -12.26 25.62 -4.10
CA VAL A 72 -11.78 24.60 -3.17
C VAL A 72 -10.28 24.42 -3.40
N LEU A 73 -9.50 24.42 -2.32
CA LEU A 73 -8.10 24.07 -2.34
C LEU A 73 -7.93 22.62 -1.88
N LEU A 74 -7.18 21.84 -2.65
CA LEU A 74 -6.90 20.43 -2.38
C LEU A 74 -5.39 20.28 -2.21
N TRP A 75 -4.97 19.93 -1.00
CA TRP A 75 -3.57 19.66 -0.70
C TRP A 75 -3.16 18.27 -1.17
N SER A 76 -2.00 18.22 -1.82
CA SER A 76 -1.38 16.96 -2.19
C SER A 76 -0.94 16.19 -0.94
N ARG A 77 -0.65 14.89 -1.09
CA ARG A 77 -0.19 14.04 0.01
C ARG A 77 1.12 13.39 -0.36
N SER A 78 2.05 13.32 0.59
CA SER A 78 3.33 12.67 0.37
C SER A 78 3.15 11.21 -0.04
N VAL A 79 3.99 10.77 -0.98
CA VAL A 79 3.99 9.40 -1.49
C VAL A 79 5.22 8.67 -1.01
N VAL A 80 5.01 7.50 -0.41
CA VAL A 80 6.07 6.57 -0.04
C VAL A 80 5.96 5.29 -0.86
N ARG A 81 7.08 4.58 -1.02
CA ARG A 81 7.13 3.26 -1.63
C ARG A 81 7.66 2.27 -0.61
N ILE A 82 6.83 1.26 -0.33
CA ILE A 82 7.17 0.13 0.51
C ILE A 82 7.85 -0.93 -0.37
N HIS A 83 9.03 -1.36 0.04
CA HIS A 83 9.78 -2.48 -0.52
C HIS A 83 9.59 -3.67 0.42
N ALA A 84 9.22 -4.82 -0.14
CA ALA A 84 9.10 -6.07 0.61
C ALA A 84 10.00 -7.12 -0.03
N ASN A 85 10.82 -7.77 0.79
CA ASN A 85 11.70 -8.86 0.39
C ASN A 85 11.47 -10.06 1.31
N ILE A 86 11.42 -11.26 0.76
CA ILE A 86 11.20 -12.49 1.52
C ILE A 86 12.30 -13.48 1.15
N ARG A 87 13.00 -14.00 2.15
CA ARG A 87 14.04 -15.05 2.00
C ARG A 87 13.73 -16.21 2.93
N PHE A 88 14.10 -17.42 2.51
CA PHE A 88 13.85 -18.64 3.29
C PHE A 88 15.16 -19.18 3.88
N GLU A 89 15.11 -19.63 5.12
CA GLU A 89 16.21 -20.26 5.84
C GLU A 89 15.72 -21.59 6.45
N PRO A 90 16.23 -22.75 5.97
CA PRO A 90 17.15 -22.91 4.86
C PRO A 90 16.53 -22.53 3.50
N SER A 91 17.37 -22.24 2.50
CA SER A 91 16.90 -21.79 1.17
C SER A 91 16.22 -22.88 0.33
N LYS A 92 16.33 -24.14 0.76
CA LYS A 92 15.68 -25.30 0.16
C LYS A 92 15.14 -26.20 1.24
N ILE A 93 13.97 -26.79 0.98
CA ILE A 93 13.37 -27.80 1.85
C ILE A 93 14.12 -29.13 1.65
N ASN A 94 14.57 -29.74 2.75
CA ASN A 94 15.02 -31.13 2.76
C ASN A 94 14.17 -31.93 3.75
N ILE A 95 13.18 -32.66 3.23
CA ILE A 95 12.21 -33.43 4.03
C ILE A 95 12.82 -34.62 4.79
N PHE A 96 14.06 -34.99 4.49
CA PHE A 96 14.78 -36.03 5.21
C PHE A 96 15.46 -35.48 6.47
N VAL A 97 15.69 -34.16 6.53
CA VAL A 97 16.23 -33.49 7.70
C VAL A 97 15.07 -33.09 8.59
N LYS A 98 14.93 -33.79 9.72
CA LYS A 98 13.93 -33.49 10.75
C LYS A 98 14.64 -32.87 11.93
N ASP A 99 14.71 -31.54 11.93
CA ASP A 99 15.53 -30.72 12.81
C ASP A 99 14.74 -30.12 13.99
N CYS A 100 13.44 -30.38 14.07
CA CYS A 100 12.60 -29.97 15.18
C CYS A 100 11.40 -30.90 15.39
N GLU A 101 10.78 -30.79 16.56
CA GLU A 101 9.58 -31.55 16.91
C GLU A 101 8.38 -30.59 17.05
N ARG A 102 7.27 -30.90 16.38
CA ARG A 102 6.00 -30.14 16.48
C ARG A 102 4.84 -31.10 16.70
N GLY A 103 4.10 -30.92 17.79
CA GLY A 103 2.95 -31.77 18.12
C GLY A 103 3.29 -33.26 18.26
N GLY A 104 4.47 -33.59 18.80
CA GLY A 104 4.91 -34.98 18.98
C GLY A 104 5.48 -35.64 17.73
N LYS A 105 5.69 -34.89 16.64
CA LYS A 105 6.20 -35.40 15.37
C LYS A 105 7.49 -34.71 15.00
N ASP A 106 8.48 -35.51 14.60
CA ASP A 106 9.69 -35.01 13.96
C ASP A 106 9.33 -34.45 12.58
N VAL A 107 9.61 -33.16 12.37
CA VAL A 107 9.29 -32.39 11.16
C VAL A 107 10.49 -31.57 10.71
N THR A 108 10.44 -31.07 9.48
CA THR A 108 11.45 -30.13 8.95
C THR A 108 11.00 -28.71 9.27
N CYS A 109 11.71 -28.01 10.15
CA CYS A 109 11.48 -26.61 10.46
C CYS A 109 12.15 -25.71 9.42
N MET A 110 11.52 -24.58 9.18
CA MET A 110 12.03 -23.52 8.33
C MET A 110 11.63 -22.18 8.88
N SER A 111 12.29 -21.13 8.39
CA SER A 111 11.88 -19.77 8.61
C SER A 111 11.81 -18.99 7.30
N ALA A 112 10.85 -18.09 7.20
CA ALA A 112 10.79 -17.05 6.20
C ALA A 112 11.16 -15.72 6.87
N VAL A 113 12.20 -15.07 6.38
CA VAL A 113 12.61 -13.74 6.83
C VAL A 113 11.97 -12.72 5.90
N VAL A 114 10.99 -11.99 6.43
CA VAL A 114 10.28 -10.93 5.72
C VAL A 114 10.91 -9.60 6.11
N CYS A 115 11.52 -8.91 5.16
CA CYS A 115 12.13 -7.60 5.33
C CYS A 115 11.31 -6.54 4.62
N LEU A 116 10.95 -5.48 5.35
CA LEU A 116 10.22 -4.33 4.85
C LEU A 116 11.08 -3.07 4.97
N ASN A 117 11.08 -2.26 3.92
CA ASN A 117 11.77 -0.97 3.87
C ASN A 117 10.83 0.09 3.26
N VAL A 118 10.85 1.32 3.77
CA VAL A 118 10.10 2.44 3.22
C VAL A 118 11.00 3.49 2.60
N THR A 119 10.73 3.84 1.35
CA THR A 119 11.44 4.93 0.64
C THR A 119 10.48 6.05 0.27
N ALA A 120 10.88 7.29 0.53
CA ALA A 120 10.13 8.46 0.07
C ALA A 120 10.18 8.59 -1.46
N ARG A 121 9.04 8.92 -2.09
CA ARG A 121 8.96 9.31 -3.51
C ARG A 121 8.74 10.80 -3.71
N THR A 122 8.30 11.48 -2.66
CA THR A 122 8.14 12.93 -2.58
C THR A 122 8.75 13.43 -1.28
N ALA A 123 8.75 14.75 -1.07
CA ALA A 123 9.14 15.33 0.21
C ALA A 123 8.32 14.73 1.36
N ILE A 124 9.03 14.35 2.43
CA ILE A 124 8.48 13.98 3.73
C ILE A 124 9.43 14.51 4.81
N PRO A 125 8.92 14.92 5.99
CA PRO A 125 9.75 15.22 7.14
C PRO A 125 10.62 14.01 7.54
N PRO A 126 11.89 14.21 7.94
CA PRO A 126 12.75 13.12 8.39
C PRO A 126 12.20 12.35 9.60
N THR A 127 11.37 13.00 10.41
CA THR A 127 10.72 12.44 11.59
C THR A 127 9.36 11.80 11.28
N GLN A 128 8.91 11.81 10.02
CA GLN A 128 7.62 11.25 9.68
C GLN A 128 7.71 9.72 9.62
N GLU A 129 7.03 9.10 10.57
CA GLU A 129 6.87 7.66 10.67
C GLU A 129 5.78 7.14 9.74
N VAL A 130 6.02 5.96 9.16
CA VAL A 130 5.04 5.24 8.34
C VAL A 130 4.61 3.99 9.07
N ALA A 131 3.35 3.97 9.49
CA ALA A 131 2.71 2.79 10.03
C ALA A 131 2.35 1.82 8.90
N ILE A 132 2.84 0.58 8.99
CA ILE A 132 2.58 -0.50 8.05
C ILE A 132 1.90 -1.62 8.81
N THR A 133 0.71 -1.99 8.35
CA THR A 133 0.04 -3.23 8.77
C THR A 133 0.14 -4.23 7.63
N TYR A 134 0.71 -5.40 7.90
CA TYR A 134 0.82 -6.48 6.93
C TYR A 134 0.43 -7.82 7.56
N ASN A 135 0.07 -8.77 6.71
CA ASN A 135 -0.21 -10.14 7.11
C ASN A 135 0.71 -11.09 6.34
N THR A 136 1.02 -12.24 6.92
CA THR A 136 1.76 -13.29 6.21
C THR A 136 0.97 -14.58 6.22
N THR A 137 0.85 -15.19 5.05
CA THR A 137 0.13 -16.44 4.87
C THR A 137 0.90 -17.35 3.92
N ILE A 138 0.74 -18.66 4.09
CA ILE A 138 1.25 -19.66 3.16
C ILE A 138 0.13 -19.96 2.16
N GLY A 139 0.34 -19.62 0.89
CA GLY A 139 -0.65 -19.76 -0.18
C GLY A 139 -0.87 -21.20 -0.67
N GLU A 140 -1.00 -22.16 0.25
CA GLU A 140 -1.27 -23.56 -0.09
C GLU A 140 -2.77 -23.77 -0.34
N ARG A 141 -3.10 -24.50 -1.42
CA ARG A 141 -4.49 -24.76 -1.85
C ARG A 141 -4.90 -26.22 -1.68
N ARG A 142 -3.97 -27.08 -1.28
CA ARG A 142 -4.26 -28.49 -0.99
C ARG A 142 -5.14 -28.61 0.25
N PHE A 143 -5.98 -29.64 0.24
CA PHE A 143 -6.79 -30.02 1.41
C PHE A 143 -5.90 -30.35 2.63
N ASN A 144 -4.78 -31.04 2.39
CA ASN A 144 -3.73 -31.26 3.39
C ASN A 144 -2.52 -30.36 3.06
N PRO A 145 -2.33 -29.24 3.77
CA PRO A 145 -1.23 -28.34 3.50
C PRO A 145 0.11 -28.96 3.89
N ARG A 146 1.11 -28.77 3.03
CA ARG A 146 2.46 -29.31 3.28
C ARG A 146 3.28 -28.44 4.22
N ALA A 147 2.99 -27.15 4.31
CA ALA A 147 3.67 -26.23 5.21
C ALA A 147 2.64 -25.58 6.14
N ILE A 148 2.94 -25.60 7.44
CA ILE A 148 2.08 -25.06 8.49
C ILE A 148 2.89 -24.07 9.31
N MET A 149 2.31 -22.89 9.52
CA MET A 149 2.94 -21.83 10.31
C MET A 149 2.80 -22.14 11.80
N ASP A 150 3.85 -21.89 12.59
CA ASP A 150 3.85 -22.23 14.02
C ASP A 150 2.82 -21.41 14.82
N ASP A 151 2.66 -20.13 14.48
CA ASP A 151 1.77 -19.21 15.18
C ASP A 151 0.95 -18.40 14.15
N PRO A 152 -0.10 -19.01 13.55
CA PRO A 152 -0.90 -18.36 12.53
C PRO A 152 -1.62 -17.12 13.07
N ASP A 153 -2.04 -17.15 14.33
CA ASP A 153 -2.85 -16.07 14.92
C ASP A 153 -2.02 -14.79 15.14
N LYS A 154 -0.78 -14.91 15.62
CA LYS A 154 0.10 -13.73 15.74
C LYS A 154 0.45 -13.13 14.38
N LEU A 155 0.43 -13.91 13.30
CA LEU A 155 0.90 -13.49 11.98
C LEU A 155 -0.23 -13.01 11.05
N LEU A 156 -1.47 -13.03 11.53
CA LEU A 156 -2.63 -12.45 10.85
C LEU A 156 -2.51 -10.94 10.65
N PHE A 157 -1.92 -10.22 11.61
CA PHE A 157 -1.68 -8.78 11.51
C PHE A 157 -0.43 -8.37 12.29
N GLN A 158 0.57 -7.89 11.55
CA GLN A 158 1.80 -7.33 12.08
C GLN A 158 1.77 -5.82 11.89
N ASN A 159 2.04 -5.09 12.97
CA ASN A 159 2.14 -3.64 12.95
C ASN A 159 3.60 -3.24 13.08
N LEU A 160 4.04 -2.42 12.14
CA LEU A 160 5.38 -1.90 12.09
C LEU A 160 5.32 -0.39 11.90
N THR A 161 6.29 0.32 12.45
CA THR A 161 6.44 1.75 12.24
C THR A 161 7.88 1.98 11.81
N LEU A 162 8.07 2.58 10.65
CA LEU A 162 9.40 2.81 10.05
C LEU A 162 9.58 4.27 9.69
N LEU A 163 10.80 4.76 9.86
CA LEU A 163 11.26 5.96 9.19
C LEU A 163 11.68 5.65 7.75
N SER A 164 11.75 6.67 6.90
CA SER A 164 12.21 6.43 5.53
C SER A 164 13.71 6.10 5.50
N GLY A 165 14.04 5.03 4.76
CA GLY A 165 15.39 4.49 4.66
C GLY A 165 15.67 3.35 5.63
N GLU A 166 14.85 3.17 6.67
CA GLU A 166 14.96 2.04 7.58
C GLU A 166 14.46 0.74 6.94
N GLU A 167 15.11 -0.36 7.31
CA GLU A 167 14.67 -1.72 6.99
C GLU A 167 14.46 -2.48 8.30
N THR A 168 13.35 -3.21 8.40
CA THR A 168 13.10 -4.13 9.51
C THR A 168 12.75 -5.50 8.96
N CYS A 169 13.35 -6.53 9.56
CA CYS A 169 13.14 -7.92 9.19
C CYS A 169 12.48 -8.69 10.34
N GLN A 170 11.50 -9.52 10.02
CA GLN A 170 10.88 -10.45 10.96
C GLN A 170 11.03 -11.89 10.48
N HIS A 171 11.33 -12.79 11.42
CA HIS A 171 11.37 -14.23 11.18
C HIS A 171 9.99 -14.84 11.40
N ILE A 172 9.55 -15.60 10.41
CA ILE A 172 8.28 -16.33 10.41
C ILE A 172 8.61 -17.81 10.38
N TYR A 173 8.37 -18.49 11.49
CA TYR A 173 8.67 -19.91 11.63
C TYR A 173 7.50 -20.76 11.14
N PHE A 174 7.83 -21.79 10.39
CA PHE A 174 6.88 -22.76 9.86
C PHE A 174 7.57 -24.12 9.74
N TYR A 175 6.78 -25.18 9.64
CA TYR A 175 7.29 -26.53 9.46
C TYR A 175 6.62 -27.21 8.28
N VAL A 176 7.34 -28.16 7.68
CA VAL A 176 6.87 -28.93 6.54
C VAL A 176 6.52 -30.35 6.99
N MET A 177 5.33 -30.80 6.62
CA MET A 177 4.87 -32.18 6.82
C MET A 177 4.86 -32.93 5.50
N VAL A 178 5.22 -34.21 5.56
CA VAL A 178 5.06 -35.14 4.44
C VAL A 178 3.61 -35.61 4.42
N SER A 179 2.85 -35.24 3.39
CA SER A 179 1.56 -35.89 3.12
C SER A 179 1.85 -37.27 2.54
N THR A 180 1.52 -38.34 3.27
CA THR A 180 1.34 -39.65 2.63
C THR A 180 0.06 -39.55 1.82
N ASP A 181 0.20 -39.52 0.49
CA ASP A 181 -0.93 -39.60 -0.45
C ASP A 181 -1.65 -40.97 -0.30
#